data_AF-A0AAD5PNS3-F1
#
_entry.id   AF-A0AAD5PNS3-F1
#
_cell.length_a   1.000
_cell.length_b   1.000
_cell.length_c   1.000
_cell.angle_alpha   90.00
_cell.angle_beta   90.00
_cell.angle_gamma   90.00
#
_symmetry.space_group_name_H-M   'P 1'
#
loop_
_entity.id
_entity.type
_entity.pdbx_description
1 polymer ?
#
loop_
_entity_poly.entity_id
_entity_poly.type
_entity_poly.pdbx_seq_one_letter_code
_entity_poly.pdbx_strand_id
1 'polypeptide(L)'
;MSEVKIFAGSNSLPLAEKIAKNYGKKLGEVTMSRFSDGEMSPSFDESIRGCTVFLIQSTTPPSDNFLELCLMIDAAKRASAYKVCAVIPYYGYARQDRKDRPRVSIAAKLLANMLTSAGADRIMTCDLHAGQIQGFFDIPLDHLNGSAIFVPYLSALNLPNMIFAAPDVGGVARARGYAKHFEVEMVVCDKHRKRAHEIASMQVIGDVEGKDVILVDDLVDTAGFKRANLDSASLTELREEGNVPCVVYGPGIPEQIHFYTPIILFRELIYTPEVHLVELNIEGKIVKAVLKEAQYHPVSENILHVDFMAYTEERPIKFEIPVKVTGSSPGIAKGGKLEFKTRTLKVKGLAKNFPDFVQIDISELDLGKSFKVGDVNVEGFEILTSPNVSIVTIGIPRALRGKKGEA
;
A
#
# COMPACT_ATOMS: atom_id res chain seq x y z
N MET A 1 8.44 -19.01 32.29
CA MET A 1 8.15 -17.92 31.33
C MET A 1 6.68 -18.08 30.93
N SER A 2 5.83 -17.06 31.04
CA SER A 2 4.40 -17.18 30.67
C SER A 2 4.28 -17.55 29.19
N GLU A 3 3.34 -18.41 28.85
CA GLU A 3 3.10 -18.77 27.44
C GLU A 3 2.76 -17.52 26.62
N VAL A 4 3.38 -17.39 25.45
CA VAL A 4 3.11 -16.30 24.49
C VAL A 4 2.01 -16.70 23.53
N LYS A 5 0.98 -15.86 23.38
CA LYS A 5 -0.07 -15.99 22.37
C LYS A 5 -0.20 -14.69 21.57
N ILE A 6 -0.40 -14.82 20.26
CA ILE A 6 -0.44 -13.71 19.31
C ILE A 6 -1.80 -13.74 18.63
N PHE A 7 -2.52 -12.64 18.65
CA PHE A 7 -3.82 -12.46 17.99
C PHE A 7 -3.78 -11.21 17.12
N ALA A 8 -4.71 -11.12 16.17
CA ALA A 8 -4.82 -9.99 15.26
C ALA A 8 -6.18 -9.32 15.40
N GLY A 9 -6.22 -8.00 15.24
CA GLY A 9 -7.46 -7.34 14.82
C GLY A 9 -7.68 -7.51 13.32
N SER A 10 -8.92 -7.24 12.89
CA SER A 10 -9.44 -7.53 11.56
C SER A 10 -8.58 -6.93 10.43
N ASN A 11 -8.16 -5.67 10.58
CA ASN A 11 -7.42 -4.94 9.55
C ASN A 11 -5.90 -5.23 9.54
N SER A 12 -5.40 -6.01 10.50
CA SER A 12 -3.97 -6.30 10.64
C SER A 12 -3.62 -7.78 10.48
N LEU A 13 -4.59 -8.60 10.08
CA LEU A 13 -4.41 -10.05 9.90
C LEU A 13 -3.20 -10.41 9.01
N PRO A 14 -2.99 -9.80 7.82
CA PRO A 14 -1.86 -10.17 6.96
C PRO A 14 -0.49 -9.92 7.60
N LEU A 15 -0.37 -8.87 8.41
CA LEU A 15 0.87 -8.57 9.14
C LEU A 15 1.04 -9.50 10.34
N ALA A 16 -0.03 -9.73 11.09
CA ALA A 16 -0.03 -10.59 12.26
C ALA A 16 0.36 -12.04 11.91
N GLU A 17 -0.13 -12.57 10.79
CA GLU A 17 0.26 -13.89 10.28
C GLU A 17 1.77 -13.98 9.99
N LYS A 18 2.34 -12.94 9.36
CA LYS A 18 3.78 -12.88 9.10
C LYS A 18 4.58 -12.81 10.41
N ILE A 19 4.12 -12.03 11.39
CA ILE A 19 4.75 -11.95 12.72
C ILE A 19 4.70 -13.31 13.43
N ALA A 20 3.52 -13.93 13.50
CA ALA A 20 3.34 -15.23 14.14
C ALA A 20 4.20 -16.31 13.49
N LYS A 21 4.24 -16.36 12.16
CA LYS A 21 5.08 -17.28 11.39
C LYS A 21 6.57 -17.10 11.71
N ASN A 22 7.07 -15.87 11.73
CA ASN A 22 8.47 -15.58 12.07
C ASN A 22 8.79 -15.89 13.55
N TYR A 23 7.81 -15.76 14.44
CA TYR A 23 7.94 -16.19 15.84
C TYR A 23 7.92 -17.72 16.00
N GLY A 24 7.45 -18.47 15.00
CA GLY A 24 7.35 -19.93 15.04
C GLY A 24 6.05 -20.45 15.68
N LYS A 25 5.00 -19.63 15.75
CA LYS A 25 3.66 -20.04 16.22
C LYS A 25 2.59 -19.74 15.18
N LYS A 26 1.44 -20.41 15.30
CA LYS A 26 0.22 -19.99 14.61
C LYS A 26 -0.40 -18.80 15.33
N LEU A 27 -1.17 -18.01 14.60
CA LEU A 27 -2.03 -17.00 15.20
C LEU A 27 -3.09 -17.71 16.05
N GLY A 28 -3.41 -17.13 17.21
CA GLY A 28 -4.49 -17.61 18.05
C GLY A 28 -5.86 -17.35 17.44
N GLU A 29 -6.85 -18.13 17.85
CA GLU A 29 -8.20 -18.06 17.32
C GLU A 29 -9.01 -16.99 18.08
N VAL A 30 -9.57 -16.05 17.32
CA VAL A 30 -10.43 -14.99 17.82
C VAL A 30 -11.61 -14.81 16.86
N THR A 31 -12.82 -14.83 17.41
CA THR A 31 -14.03 -14.52 16.68
C THR A 31 -14.38 -13.05 16.89
N MET A 32 -14.42 -12.29 15.79
CA MET A 32 -14.88 -10.89 15.79
C MET A 32 -16.31 -10.82 15.28
N SER A 33 -17.30 -10.90 16.19
CA SER A 33 -18.71 -10.79 15.82
C SER A 33 -19.14 -9.33 15.72
N ARG A 34 -20.10 -9.05 14.82
CA ARG A 34 -20.77 -7.75 14.73
C ARG A 34 -22.29 -7.92 14.82
N PHE A 35 -22.92 -7.13 15.68
CA PHE A 35 -24.37 -7.03 15.75
C PHE A 35 -24.93 -6.24 14.56
N SER A 36 -26.24 -6.33 14.33
CA SER A 36 -26.89 -5.70 13.17
C SER A 36 -26.81 -4.17 13.17
N ASP A 37 -26.60 -3.54 14.32
CA ASP A 37 -26.40 -2.11 14.52
C ASP A 37 -24.93 -1.67 14.43
N GLY A 38 -24.00 -2.62 14.23
CA GLY A 38 -22.57 -2.37 14.04
C GLY A 38 -21.71 -2.54 15.29
N GLU A 39 -22.30 -2.83 16.46
CA GLU A 39 -21.53 -3.09 17.68
C GLU A 39 -20.64 -4.34 17.53
N MET A 40 -19.41 -4.26 18.04
CA MET A 40 -18.40 -5.32 17.94
C MET A 40 -18.35 -6.15 19.23
N SER A 41 -18.18 -7.46 19.08
CA SER A 41 -18.05 -8.41 20.19
C SER A 41 -16.90 -9.38 19.91
N PRO A 42 -15.66 -9.05 20.34
CA PRO A 42 -14.53 -9.96 20.26
C PRO A 42 -14.62 -11.07 21.30
N SER A 43 -14.34 -12.30 20.88
CA SER A 43 -14.21 -13.47 21.75
C SER A 43 -12.95 -14.26 21.41
N PHE A 44 -12.13 -14.56 22.42
CA PHE A 44 -11.00 -15.47 22.26
C PHE A 44 -11.52 -16.91 22.30
N ASP A 45 -11.26 -17.69 21.26
CA ASP A 45 -11.76 -19.06 21.12
C ASP A 45 -10.83 -20.10 21.78
N GLU A 46 -9.84 -19.61 22.52
CA GLU A 46 -8.91 -20.41 23.30
C GLU A 46 -8.58 -19.75 24.65
N SER A 47 -8.17 -20.56 25.63
CA SER A 47 -7.76 -20.03 26.94
C SER A 47 -6.49 -19.20 26.81
N ILE A 48 -6.56 -17.96 27.31
CA ILE A 48 -5.43 -17.02 27.40
C ILE A 48 -5.04 -16.72 28.86
N ARG A 49 -5.61 -17.46 29.82
CA ARG A 49 -5.35 -17.29 31.25
C ARG A 49 -3.87 -17.47 31.56
N GLY A 50 -3.26 -16.50 32.24
CA GLY A 50 -1.85 -16.53 32.60
C GLY A 50 -0.86 -16.39 31.43
N CYS A 51 -1.35 -16.19 30.21
CA CYS A 51 -0.52 -15.99 29.02
C CYS A 51 -0.07 -14.52 28.89
N THR A 52 1.08 -14.30 28.25
CA THR A 52 1.41 -12.98 27.68
C THR A 52 0.80 -12.91 26.29
N VAL A 53 -0.19 -12.04 26.14
CA VAL A 53 -0.98 -11.85 24.93
C VAL A 53 -0.41 -10.67 24.14
N PHE A 54 -0.12 -10.88 22.86
CA PHE A 54 0.21 -9.83 21.91
C PHE A 54 -0.96 -9.61 20.96
N LEU A 55 -1.49 -8.39 20.92
CA LEU A 55 -2.58 -8.02 20.03
C LEU A 55 -2.02 -7.14 18.91
N ILE A 56 -1.98 -7.66 17.69
CA ILE A 56 -1.47 -6.95 16.52
C ILE A 56 -2.62 -6.20 15.85
N GLN A 57 -2.65 -4.87 15.98
CA GLN A 57 -3.67 -4.04 15.35
C GLN A 57 -3.19 -2.61 15.13
N SER A 58 -3.04 -2.22 13.87
CA SER A 58 -2.91 -0.81 13.47
C SER A 58 -4.23 -0.06 13.67
N THR A 59 -4.14 1.23 13.96
CA THR A 59 -5.31 2.09 14.24
C THR A 59 -5.57 3.06 13.09
N THR A 60 -5.43 2.55 11.86
CA THR A 60 -5.82 3.25 10.63
C THR A 60 -7.34 3.45 10.60
N PRO A 61 -7.87 4.44 9.86
CA PRO A 61 -9.30 4.56 9.62
C PRO A 61 -9.90 3.25 9.07
N PRO A 62 -11.18 2.95 9.39
CA PRO A 62 -12.10 3.72 10.25
C PRO A 62 -11.77 3.62 11.75
N SER A 63 -12.43 4.44 12.58
CA SER A 63 -12.27 4.44 14.04
C SER A 63 -12.57 3.08 14.70
N ASP A 64 -13.35 2.24 14.04
CA ASP A 64 -13.65 0.87 14.46
C ASP A 64 -12.39 0.08 14.77
N ASN A 65 -11.30 0.23 14.00
CA ASN A 65 -10.05 -0.49 14.26
C ASN A 65 -9.49 -0.20 15.66
N PHE A 66 -9.66 1.03 16.14
CA PHE A 66 -9.25 1.45 17.48
C PHE A 66 -10.18 0.91 18.57
N LEU A 67 -11.50 0.99 18.35
CA LEU A 67 -12.48 0.46 19.30
C LEU A 67 -12.38 -1.06 19.41
N GLU A 68 -12.19 -1.75 18.29
CA GLU A 68 -11.93 -3.19 18.22
C GLU A 68 -10.73 -3.58 19.08
N LEU A 69 -9.60 -2.88 18.93
CA LEU A 69 -8.41 -3.11 19.76
C LEU A 69 -8.71 -2.92 21.26
N CYS A 70 -9.42 -1.84 21.63
CA CYS A 70 -9.79 -1.60 23.03
C CYS A 70 -10.64 -2.73 23.60
N LEU A 71 -11.62 -3.22 22.84
CA LEU A 71 -12.49 -4.34 23.25
C LEU A 71 -11.69 -5.64 23.37
N MET A 72 -10.76 -5.92 22.45
CA MET A 72 -9.87 -7.09 22.55
C MET A 72 -8.96 -7.03 23.77
N ILE A 73 -8.43 -5.84 24.10
CA ILE A 73 -7.60 -5.63 25.31
C ILE A 73 -8.43 -5.91 26.57
N ASP A 74 -9.64 -5.33 26.67
CA ASP A 74 -10.53 -5.53 27.82
C ASP A 74 -10.94 -7.01 27.95
N ALA A 75 -11.33 -7.67 26.85
CA ALA A 75 -11.64 -9.09 26.82
C ALA A 75 -10.45 -9.94 27.31
N ALA A 76 -9.23 -9.62 26.87
CA ALA A 76 -8.02 -10.33 27.30
C ALA A 76 -7.76 -10.15 28.80
N LYS A 77 -7.95 -8.93 29.32
CA LYS A 77 -7.77 -8.63 30.74
C LYS A 77 -8.79 -9.38 31.59
N ARG A 78 -10.06 -9.39 31.20
CA ARG A 78 -11.14 -10.13 31.89
C ARG A 78 -10.96 -11.63 31.83
N ALA A 79 -10.38 -12.15 30.74
CA ALA A 79 -9.98 -13.55 30.62
C ALA A 79 -8.73 -13.91 31.47
N SER A 80 -8.22 -12.99 32.29
CA SER A 80 -7.08 -13.18 33.19
C SER A 80 -5.77 -13.46 32.46
N ALA A 81 -5.53 -12.82 31.31
CA ALA A 81 -4.20 -12.77 30.71
C ALA A 81 -3.18 -12.22 31.74
N TYR A 82 -1.97 -12.78 31.75
CA TYR A 82 -0.89 -12.29 32.62
C TYR A 82 -0.43 -10.89 32.20
N LYS A 83 -0.27 -10.68 30.89
CA LYS A 83 0.04 -9.38 30.28
C LYS A 83 -0.66 -9.22 28.95
N VAL A 84 -1.10 -8.01 28.63
CA VAL A 84 -1.65 -7.63 27.33
C VAL A 84 -0.73 -6.58 26.69
N CYS A 85 0.00 -6.98 25.65
CA CYS A 85 0.87 -6.12 24.87
C CYS A 85 0.15 -5.72 23.57
N ALA A 86 -0.18 -4.44 23.42
CA ALA A 86 -0.77 -3.95 22.18
C ALA A 86 0.34 -3.56 21.20
N VAL A 87 0.41 -4.27 20.06
CA VAL A 87 1.33 -3.99 18.97
C VAL A 87 0.57 -3.19 17.92
N ILE A 88 0.89 -1.91 17.82
CA ILE A 88 0.18 -0.91 17.00
C ILE A 88 1.19 -0.34 15.99
N PRO A 89 1.44 -1.02 14.85
CA PRO A 89 2.42 -0.58 13.87
C PRO A 89 2.17 0.86 13.37
N TYR A 90 0.90 1.18 13.06
CA TYR A 90 0.47 2.55 12.79
C TYR A 90 -0.40 3.08 13.94
N TYR A 91 0.12 4.09 14.64
CA TYR A 91 -0.59 4.80 15.70
C TYR A 91 -1.39 5.97 15.13
N GLY A 92 -2.70 5.77 14.96
CA GLY A 92 -3.65 6.76 14.49
C GLY A 92 -3.74 7.96 15.43
N TYR A 93 -4.18 9.10 14.88
CA TYR A 93 -4.25 10.39 15.58
C TYR A 93 -2.90 10.92 16.11
N ALA A 94 -1.75 10.31 15.75
CA ALA A 94 -0.43 10.77 16.19
C ALA A 94 -0.11 12.22 15.80
N ARG A 95 -0.72 12.75 14.73
CA ARG A 95 -0.60 14.16 14.31
C ARG A 95 -1.31 15.15 15.24
N GLN A 96 -2.16 14.68 16.14
CA GLN A 96 -2.87 15.48 17.15
C GLN A 96 -2.21 15.28 18.53
N ASP A 97 -0.89 15.51 18.58
CA ASP A 97 -0.01 15.36 19.74
C ASP A 97 0.06 16.61 20.63
N ARG A 98 -0.39 17.76 20.14
CA ARG A 98 -0.37 19.02 20.89
C ARG A 98 -1.55 19.91 20.53
N LYS A 99 -1.76 20.95 21.32
CA LYS A 99 -2.67 22.04 20.96
C LYS A 99 -1.95 23.00 20.02
N ASP A 100 -2.26 22.93 18.74
CA ASP A 100 -1.80 23.89 17.72
C ASP A 100 -2.59 25.21 17.77
N ARG A 101 -3.84 25.18 18.26
CA ARG A 101 -4.70 26.34 18.47
C ARG A 101 -5.60 26.19 19.71
N PRO A 102 -6.27 27.25 20.17
CA PRO A 102 -7.20 27.16 21.30
C PRO A 102 -8.37 26.19 21.03
N ARG A 103 -8.84 25.50 22.08
CA ARG A 103 -10.02 24.60 22.09
C ARG A 103 -9.97 23.38 21.14
N VAL A 104 -8.79 22.78 20.95
CA VAL A 104 -8.63 21.49 20.26
C VAL A 104 -8.31 20.35 21.23
N SER A 105 -8.57 19.11 20.80
CA SER A 105 -8.17 17.89 21.49
C SER A 105 -6.67 17.59 21.30
N ILE A 106 -6.09 16.91 22.28
CA ILE A 106 -4.82 16.17 22.10
C ILE A 106 -5.22 14.70 21.93
N ALA A 107 -5.68 14.34 20.72
CA ALA A 107 -6.29 13.03 20.50
C ALA A 107 -5.31 11.88 20.73
N ALA A 108 -4.03 12.05 20.41
CA ALA A 108 -3.00 11.05 20.73
C ALA A 108 -2.94 10.74 22.24
N LYS A 109 -3.07 11.74 23.12
CA LYS A 109 -3.14 11.52 24.58
C LYS A 109 -4.45 10.87 25.01
N LEU A 110 -5.57 11.23 24.38
CA LEU A 110 -6.85 10.57 24.64
C LEU A 110 -6.79 9.07 24.31
N LEU A 111 -6.25 8.72 23.13
CA LEU A 111 -6.08 7.32 22.72
C LEU A 111 -5.16 6.57 23.67
N ALA A 112 -4.05 7.19 24.09
CA ALA A 112 -3.15 6.59 25.09
C ALA A 112 -3.87 6.28 26.41
N ASN A 113 -4.70 7.21 26.90
CA ASN A 113 -5.50 7.00 28.12
C ASN A 113 -6.53 5.89 27.96
N MET A 114 -7.17 5.79 26.78
CA MET A 114 -8.16 4.75 26.50
C MET A 114 -7.51 3.36 26.42
N LEU A 115 -6.37 3.21 25.74
CA LEU A 115 -5.63 1.94 25.67
C LEU A 115 -5.15 1.50 27.07
N THR A 116 -4.64 2.44 27.86
CA THR A 116 -4.21 2.17 29.24
C THR A 116 -5.40 1.77 30.11
N SER A 117 -6.52 2.50 30.01
CA SER A 117 -7.75 2.21 30.75
C SER A 117 -8.40 0.89 30.35
N ALA A 118 -8.31 0.49 29.07
CA ALA A 118 -8.79 -0.80 28.59
C ALA A 118 -8.00 -1.98 29.20
N GLY A 119 -6.79 -1.73 29.69
CA GLY A 119 -5.97 -2.71 30.42
C GLY A 119 -4.71 -3.16 29.70
N ALA A 120 -4.21 -2.39 28.72
CA ALA A 120 -2.91 -2.65 28.10
C ALA A 120 -1.79 -2.53 29.15
N ASP A 121 -0.88 -3.50 29.18
CA ASP A 121 0.27 -3.50 30.09
C ASP A 121 1.55 -2.97 29.39
N ARG A 122 1.55 -2.94 28.06
CA ARG A 122 2.67 -2.44 27.21
C ARG A 122 2.16 -2.07 25.82
N ILE A 123 2.76 -1.04 25.23
CA ILE A 123 2.57 -0.67 23.83
C ILE A 123 3.84 -0.94 23.03
N MET A 124 3.70 -1.45 21.81
CA MET A 124 4.77 -1.51 20.83
C MET A 124 4.30 -0.82 19.55
N THR A 125 5.09 0.10 18.99
CA THR A 125 4.67 0.87 17.82
C THR A 125 5.87 1.25 16.95
N CYS A 126 5.63 1.65 15.71
CA CYS A 126 6.67 2.02 14.76
C CYS A 126 6.56 3.51 14.40
N ASP A 127 7.69 4.20 14.35
CA ASP A 127 7.86 5.56 13.80
C ASP A 127 6.72 6.54 14.17
N LEU A 128 6.55 6.78 15.48
CA LEU A 128 5.62 7.78 15.99
C LEU A 128 5.87 9.14 15.33
N HIS A 129 4.79 9.81 14.92
CA HIS A 129 4.84 11.16 14.34
C HIS A 129 5.66 12.12 15.21
N ALA A 130 5.43 12.07 16.52
CA ALA A 130 6.18 12.81 17.53
C ALA A 130 6.70 11.86 18.60
N GLY A 131 8.02 11.89 18.86
CA GLY A 131 8.65 11.02 19.86
C GLY A 131 8.14 11.25 21.29
N GLN A 132 7.55 12.42 21.56
CA GLN A 132 6.95 12.82 22.83
C GLN A 132 5.70 12.01 23.18
N ILE A 133 5.05 11.36 22.19
CA ILE A 133 3.87 10.49 22.42
C ILE A 133 4.22 9.35 23.39
N GLN A 134 5.49 8.95 23.48
CA GLN A 134 5.96 8.01 24.51
C GLN A 134 5.61 8.48 25.93
N GLY A 135 5.72 9.78 26.21
CA GLY A 135 5.37 10.38 27.49
C GLY A 135 3.86 10.49 27.74
N PHE A 136 3.00 10.10 26.79
CA PHE A 136 1.56 10.01 27.01
C PHE A 136 1.14 8.72 27.70
N PHE A 137 2.01 7.71 27.73
CA PHE A 137 1.74 6.43 28.37
C PHE A 137 2.43 6.36 29.73
N ASP A 138 1.68 5.97 30.75
CA ASP A 138 2.23 5.63 32.08
C ASP A 138 2.76 4.18 32.11
N ILE A 139 2.43 3.39 31.09
CA ILE A 139 2.91 2.03 30.85
C ILE A 139 4.10 2.04 29.88
N PRO A 140 4.98 1.02 29.90
CA PRO A 140 6.09 0.94 28.97
C PRO A 140 5.64 0.97 27.51
N LEU A 141 6.34 1.77 26.69
CA LEU A 141 6.16 1.85 25.25
C LEU A 141 7.49 1.56 24.56
N ASP A 142 7.50 0.58 23.66
CA ASP A 142 8.63 0.29 22.79
C ASP A 142 8.41 0.96 21.43
N HIS A 143 9.20 2.00 21.15
CA HIS A 143 9.15 2.75 19.90
C HIS A 143 10.20 2.21 18.92
N LEU A 144 9.75 1.42 17.96
CA LEU A 144 10.58 0.84 16.90
C LEU A 144 10.83 1.88 15.81
N ASN A 145 12.05 1.94 15.28
CA ASN A 145 12.45 2.89 14.25
C ASN A 145 12.66 2.18 12.90
N GLY A 146 12.01 2.66 11.84
CA GLY A 146 12.12 2.14 10.49
C GLY A 146 13.54 2.23 9.91
N SER A 147 14.41 3.04 10.50
CA SER A 147 15.83 3.16 10.10
C SER A 147 16.54 1.81 10.07
N ALA A 148 16.16 0.86 10.93
CA ALA A 148 16.73 -0.48 10.95
C ALA A 148 16.53 -1.24 9.62
N ILE A 149 15.48 -0.90 8.86
CA ILE A 149 15.15 -1.49 7.56
C ILE A 149 15.67 -0.61 6.43
N PHE A 150 15.46 0.72 6.52
CA PHE A 150 15.76 1.62 5.42
C PHE A 150 17.25 1.89 5.25
N VAL A 151 18.04 1.90 6.33
CA VAL A 151 19.49 2.13 6.24
C VAL A 151 20.18 1.04 5.38
N PRO A 152 20.00 -0.27 5.64
CA PRO A 152 20.55 -1.30 4.78
C PRO A 152 20.08 -1.21 3.33
N TYR A 153 18.79 -0.89 3.11
CA TYR A 153 18.22 -0.74 1.77
C TYR A 153 18.86 0.40 0.99
N LEU A 154 18.93 1.58 1.58
CA LEU A 154 19.53 2.76 0.94
C LEU A 154 21.03 2.57 0.68
N SER A 155 21.73 1.90 1.59
CA SER A 155 23.14 1.53 1.37
C SER A 155 23.31 0.64 0.13
N ALA A 156 22.40 -0.31 -0.08
CA ALA A 156 22.45 -1.23 -1.22
C ALA A 156 22.16 -0.56 -2.58
N LEU A 157 21.56 0.63 -2.60
CA LEU A 157 21.30 1.37 -3.84
C LEU A 157 22.57 1.97 -4.45
N ASN A 158 23.66 2.12 -3.67
CA ASN A 158 24.95 2.67 -4.13
C ASN A 158 24.80 4.02 -4.88
N LEU A 159 24.01 4.94 -4.32
CA LEU A 159 23.76 6.26 -4.91
C LEU A 159 25.00 7.16 -4.73
N PRO A 160 25.70 7.53 -5.82
CA PRO A 160 26.98 8.24 -5.73
C PRO A 160 26.85 9.68 -5.26
N ASN A 161 25.71 10.33 -5.52
CA ASN A 161 25.47 11.74 -5.16
C ASN A 161 24.31 11.86 -4.16
N MET A 162 24.23 10.92 -3.21
CA MET A 162 23.17 10.85 -2.21
C MET A 162 23.04 12.12 -1.38
N ILE A 163 21.82 12.61 -1.23
CA ILE A 163 21.47 13.70 -0.31
C ILE A 163 20.11 13.42 0.33
N PHE A 164 19.92 13.79 1.59
CA PHE A 164 18.62 13.64 2.25
C PHE A 164 17.83 14.94 2.22
N ALA A 165 16.52 14.86 2.07
CA ALA A 165 15.64 16.01 2.05
C ALA A 165 14.51 15.85 3.08
N ALA A 166 14.31 16.88 3.91
CA ALA A 166 13.12 17.00 4.74
C ALA A 166 12.02 17.72 3.93
N PRO A 167 10.84 17.11 3.72
CA PRO A 167 9.77 17.72 2.92
C PRO A 167 9.09 18.92 3.61
N ASP A 168 9.25 19.03 4.93
CA ASP A 168 8.87 20.19 5.73
C ASP A 168 9.80 20.36 6.94
N VAL A 169 9.60 21.46 7.67
CA VAL A 169 10.37 21.80 8.88
C VAL A 169 10.19 20.75 9.99
N GLY A 170 9.05 20.05 10.03
CA GLY A 170 8.78 19.00 11.02
C GLY A 170 9.62 17.74 10.80
N GLY A 171 9.88 17.39 9.55
CA GLY A 171 10.70 16.23 9.16
C GLY A 171 12.21 16.41 9.34
N VAL A 172 12.69 17.62 9.66
CA VAL A 172 14.13 17.96 9.71
C VAL A 172 14.93 17.06 10.65
N ALA A 173 14.42 16.82 11.86
CA ALA A 173 15.13 15.98 12.83
C ALA A 173 15.30 14.53 12.32
N ARG A 174 14.30 14.02 11.60
CA ARG A 174 14.31 12.67 11.03
C ARG A 174 15.27 12.58 9.85
N ALA A 175 15.16 13.48 8.87
CA ALA A 175 16.06 13.54 7.73
C ALA A 175 17.52 13.71 8.17
N ARG A 176 17.77 14.54 9.19
CA ARG A 176 19.10 14.71 9.80
C ARG A 176 19.66 13.42 10.39
N GLY A 177 18.80 12.58 10.98
CA GLY A 177 19.20 11.28 11.51
C GLY A 177 19.79 10.38 10.42
N TYR A 178 19.14 10.31 9.26
CA TYR A 178 19.65 9.58 8.11
C TYR A 178 20.90 10.22 7.51
N ALA A 179 20.90 11.53 7.28
CA ALA A 179 22.05 12.26 6.75
C ALA A 179 23.32 12.05 7.60
N LYS A 180 23.17 12.10 8.93
CA LYS A 180 24.26 11.82 9.87
C LYS A 180 24.76 10.37 9.78
N HIS A 181 23.86 9.40 9.55
CA HIS A 181 24.24 8.00 9.42
C HIS A 181 25.06 7.74 8.15
N PHE A 182 24.67 8.35 7.04
CA PHE A 182 25.36 8.19 5.74
C PHE A 182 26.51 9.17 5.53
N GLU A 183 26.76 10.08 6.47
CA GLU A 183 27.77 11.14 6.38
C GLU A 183 27.59 12.04 5.13
N VAL A 184 26.33 12.30 4.74
CA VAL A 184 25.97 13.15 3.61
C VAL A 184 25.24 14.42 4.06
N GLU A 185 25.13 15.38 3.14
CA GLU A 185 24.39 16.62 3.37
C GLU A 185 22.87 16.39 3.44
N MET A 186 22.15 17.41 3.92
CA MET A 186 20.70 17.43 3.86
C MET A 186 20.16 18.78 3.39
N VAL A 187 19.02 18.75 2.74
CA VAL A 187 18.25 19.94 2.37
C VAL A 187 16.91 19.96 3.10
N VAL A 188 16.34 21.16 3.21
CA VAL A 188 15.03 21.36 3.86
C VAL A 188 14.13 22.11 2.90
N CYS A 189 12.94 21.57 2.69
CA CYS A 189 11.87 22.28 2.00
C CYS A 189 11.09 23.11 3.04
N ASP A 190 11.25 24.42 3.00
CA ASP A 190 10.41 25.34 3.76
C ASP A 190 9.14 25.63 2.97
N LYS A 191 8.02 25.10 3.46
CA LYS A 191 6.73 25.15 2.78
C LYS A 191 5.79 26.06 3.56
N HIS A 192 5.64 27.28 3.11
CA HIS A 192 4.66 28.22 3.66
C HIS A 192 3.25 27.85 3.18
N ARG A 193 2.37 27.48 4.12
CA ARG A 193 0.96 27.18 3.83
C ARG A 193 0.06 28.34 4.27
N LYS A 194 -0.81 28.84 3.39
CA LYS A 194 -1.85 29.83 3.74
C LYS A 194 -2.98 29.19 4.57
N ARG A 195 -3.30 27.92 4.27
CA ARG A 195 -4.27 27.05 4.96
C ARG A 195 -3.78 25.61 4.89
N ALA A 196 -4.36 24.71 5.69
CA ALA A 196 -4.14 23.27 5.49
C ALA A 196 -4.44 22.93 4.02
N HIS A 197 -3.46 22.36 3.32
CA HIS A 197 -3.51 21.98 1.89
C HIS A 197 -3.40 23.10 0.84
N GLU A 198 -3.22 24.38 1.23
CA GLU A 198 -3.03 25.49 0.27
C GLU A 198 -1.61 26.07 0.41
N ILE A 199 -0.74 25.72 -0.52
CA ILE A 199 0.69 26.12 -0.54
C ILE A 199 0.78 27.55 -1.06
N ALA A 200 1.45 28.42 -0.31
CA ALA A 200 1.65 29.82 -0.68
C ALA A 200 3.01 30.07 -1.33
N SER A 201 4.03 29.30 -0.91
CA SER A 201 5.37 29.26 -1.53
C SER A 201 6.13 28.04 -0.99
N MET A 202 7.08 27.53 -1.77
CA MET A 202 7.99 26.47 -1.39
C MET A 202 9.41 26.96 -1.66
N GLN A 203 10.26 26.93 -0.64
CA GLN A 203 11.67 27.31 -0.75
C GLN A 203 12.53 26.11 -0.36
N VAL A 204 13.45 25.73 -1.24
CA VAL A 204 14.46 24.72 -0.92
C VAL A 204 15.66 25.42 -0.30
N ILE A 205 16.05 25.00 0.89
CA ILE A 205 17.26 25.48 1.58
C ILE A 205 18.36 24.43 1.38
N GLY A 206 19.28 24.73 0.47
CA GLY A 206 20.37 23.86 0.04
C GLY A 206 20.39 23.67 -1.49
N ASP A 207 21.41 22.99 -1.99
CA ASP A 207 21.56 22.67 -3.42
C ASP A 207 21.27 21.18 -3.66
N VAL A 208 20.42 20.90 -4.65
CA VAL A 208 20.00 19.55 -5.05
C VAL A 208 20.36 19.23 -6.50
N GLU A 209 20.96 20.18 -7.23
CA GLU A 209 21.24 19.99 -8.65
C GLU A 209 22.27 18.87 -8.85
N GLY A 210 21.93 17.87 -9.68
CA GLY A 210 22.77 16.70 -9.94
C GLY A 210 22.89 15.71 -8.77
N LYS A 211 22.03 15.80 -7.74
CA LYS A 211 22.03 14.91 -6.57
C LYS A 211 20.96 13.82 -6.64
N ASP A 212 21.21 12.70 -5.97
CA ASP A 212 20.24 11.63 -5.73
C ASP A 212 19.46 11.95 -4.43
N VAL A 213 18.31 12.62 -4.57
CA VAL A 213 17.55 13.16 -3.43
C VAL A 213 16.65 12.10 -2.80
N ILE A 214 16.86 11.82 -1.50
CA ILE A 214 16.02 10.95 -0.69
C ILE A 214 15.15 11.78 0.24
N LEU A 215 13.85 11.84 -0.04
CA LEU A 215 12.87 12.47 0.82
C LEU A 215 12.54 11.58 2.02
N VAL A 216 12.64 12.12 3.23
CA VAL A 216 12.41 11.39 4.48
C VAL A 216 11.24 12.00 5.24
N ASP A 217 10.20 11.20 5.46
CA ASP A 217 9.03 11.58 6.23
C ASP A 217 8.52 10.40 7.09
N ASP A 218 7.70 10.64 8.11
CA ASP A 218 7.07 9.57 8.92
C ASP A 218 5.83 9.02 8.24
N LEU A 219 5.04 9.92 7.67
CA LEU A 219 3.73 9.59 7.14
C LEU A 219 3.52 10.37 5.86
N VAL A 220 3.46 9.65 4.75
CA VAL A 220 2.94 10.22 3.51
C VAL A 220 1.42 10.09 3.57
N ASP A 221 0.74 11.23 3.67
CA ASP A 221 -0.72 11.28 3.53
C ASP A 221 -1.07 11.52 2.08
N THR A 222 -1.95 10.68 1.57
CA THR A 222 -2.13 10.45 0.15
C THR A 222 -3.53 10.90 -0.22
N ALA A 223 -3.69 12.22 -0.31
CA ALA A 223 -4.87 12.82 -0.89
C ALA A 223 -4.56 13.28 -2.32
N GLY A 224 -5.46 12.97 -3.24
CA GLY A 224 -5.54 13.68 -4.50
C GLY A 224 -5.98 15.12 -4.23
N PHE A 225 -5.28 16.09 -4.81
CA PHE A 225 -5.63 17.50 -4.72
C PHE A 225 -6.16 17.97 -6.06
N LYS A 226 -7.29 18.69 -6.07
CA LYS A 226 -7.85 19.14 -7.34
C LYS A 226 -6.93 20.16 -8.00
N ARG A 227 -6.87 20.13 -9.32
CA ARG A 227 -6.17 21.16 -10.13
C ARG A 227 -7.19 22.00 -10.88
N ALA A 228 -7.16 23.31 -10.66
CA ALA A 228 -7.98 24.27 -11.40
C ALA A 228 -7.28 24.74 -12.69
N ASN A 229 -5.95 24.86 -12.66
CA ASN A 229 -5.13 25.21 -13.82
C ASN A 229 -4.72 23.95 -14.59
N LEU A 230 -4.99 23.94 -15.89
CA LEU A 230 -4.76 22.80 -16.79
C LEU A 230 -3.74 23.11 -17.89
N ASP A 231 -3.05 24.24 -17.80
CA ASP A 231 -2.03 24.65 -18.77
C ASP A 231 -0.74 23.84 -18.61
N SER A 232 0.04 23.76 -19.70
CA SER A 232 1.26 22.96 -19.75
C SER A 232 2.35 23.42 -18.78
N ALA A 233 2.40 24.71 -18.42
CA ALA A 233 3.41 25.23 -17.49
C ALA A 233 3.13 24.72 -16.07
N SER A 234 1.88 24.86 -15.60
CA SER A 234 1.43 24.32 -14.31
C SER A 234 1.67 22.81 -14.18
N LEU A 235 1.51 22.04 -15.27
CA LEU A 235 1.77 20.60 -15.27
C LEU A 235 3.26 20.26 -15.17
N THR A 236 4.13 21.13 -15.67
CA THR A 236 5.59 20.93 -15.59
C THR A 236 6.05 21.16 -14.15
N GLU A 237 5.61 22.27 -13.55
CA GLU A 237 5.88 22.61 -12.15
C GLU A 237 5.41 21.49 -11.19
N LEU A 238 4.19 20.98 -11.36
CA LEU A 238 3.69 19.86 -10.54
C LEU A 238 4.59 18.62 -10.60
N ARG A 239 5.17 18.31 -11.76
CA ARG A 239 6.07 17.16 -11.92
C ARG A 239 7.43 17.41 -11.28
N GLU A 240 7.94 18.64 -11.36
CA GLU A 240 9.17 19.05 -10.67
C GLU A 240 9.01 18.95 -9.15
N GLU A 241 7.81 19.21 -8.62
CA GLU A 241 7.47 18.99 -7.21
C GLU A 241 7.30 17.51 -6.80
N GLY A 242 7.50 16.57 -7.72
CA GLY A 242 7.35 15.13 -7.47
C GLY A 242 5.90 14.65 -7.47
N ASN A 243 4.96 15.43 -8.03
CA ASN A 243 3.57 15.03 -8.20
C ASN A 243 3.28 14.55 -9.62
N VAL A 244 2.31 13.66 -9.77
CA VAL A 244 1.81 13.22 -11.07
C VAL A 244 0.43 13.83 -11.31
N PRO A 245 0.26 14.57 -12.42
CA PRO A 245 -1.06 15.02 -12.84
C PRO A 245 -1.94 13.83 -13.21
N CYS A 246 -3.16 13.84 -12.68
CA CYS A 246 -4.12 12.75 -12.82
C CYS A 246 -5.48 13.24 -13.27
N VAL A 247 -6.23 12.36 -13.92
CA VAL A 247 -7.65 12.56 -14.20
C VAL A 247 -8.41 11.36 -13.71
N VAL A 248 -9.55 11.58 -13.06
CA VAL A 248 -10.57 10.56 -12.92
C VAL A 248 -11.82 10.96 -13.70
N TYR A 249 -12.34 10.03 -14.49
CA TYR A 249 -13.55 10.19 -15.31
C TYR A 249 -14.36 8.89 -15.34
N GLY A 250 -15.60 8.92 -15.78
CA GLY A 250 -16.41 7.72 -15.99
C GLY A 250 -17.71 7.69 -15.18
N PRO A 251 -18.47 6.59 -15.28
CA PRO A 251 -19.85 6.52 -14.79
C PRO A 251 -20.00 6.59 -13.26
N GLY A 252 -18.90 6.43 -12.51
CA GLY A 252 -18.88 6.52 -11.03
C GLY A 252 -18.86 7.94 -10.47
N ILE A 253 -18.72 8.97 -11.32
CA ILE A 253 -18.69 10.37 -10.89
C ILE A 253 -19.53 11.25 -11.82
N PRO A 254 -20.12 12.35 -11.33
CA PRO A 254 -20.98 13.22 -12.13
C PRO A 254 -20.20 14.04 -13.16
N GLU A 255 -18.93 14.35 -12.87
CA GLU A 255 -18.05 15.15 -13.70
C GLU A 255 -16.62 14.64 -13.61
N GLN A 256 -15.83 14.89 -14.65
CA GLN A 256 -14.41 14.60 -14.68
C GLN A 256 -13.68 15.45 -13.63
N ILE A 257 -12.85 14.80 -12.81
CA ILE A 257 -12.05 15.49 -11.79
C ILE A 257 -10.60 15.44 -12.21
N HIS A 258 -10.02 16.61 -12.41
CA HIS A 258 -8.59 16.78 -12.58
C HIS A 258 -7.95 16.94 -11.20
N PHE A 259 -6.97 16.10 -10.89
CA PHE A 259 -6.25 16.16 -9.63
C PHE A 259 -4.75 15.90 -9.83
N TYR A 260 -3.97 15.97 -8.77
CA TYR A 260 -2.59 15.49 -8.73
C TYR A 260 -2.35 14.73 -7.42
N THR A 261 -1.36 13.85 -7.42
CA THR A 261 -0.97 13.10 -6.24
C THR A 261 0.52 12.71 -6.32
N PRO A 262 1.23 12.49 -5.20
CA PRO A 262 2.66 12.18 -5.23
C PRO A 262 3.02 10.94 -6.06
N ILE A 263 4.12 11.01 -6.82
CA ILE A 263 4.55 9.94 -7.74
C ILE A 263 4.78 8.58 -7.06
N ILE A 264 5.20 8.60 -5.79
CA ILE A 264 5.52 7.39 -5.02
C ILE A 264 4.33 6.42 -4.91
N LEU A 265 3.10 6.93 -5.02
CA LEU A 265 1.87 6.15 -4.89
C LEU A 265 1.57 5.30 -6.10
N PHE A 266 2.14 5.65 -7.25
CA PHE A 266 1.99 4.84 -8.44
C PHE A 266 2.88 3.61 -8.42
N ARG A 267 3.82 3.51 -7.46
CA ARG A 267 4.78 2.40 -7.42
C ARG A 267 4.07 1.05 -7.35
N GLU A 268 3.10 0.90 -6.45
CA GLU A 268 2.32 -0.34 -6.33
C GLU A 268 1.31 -0.48 -7.47
N LEU A 269 0.69 0.62 -7.89
CA LEU A 269 -0.33 0.69 -8.93
C LEU A 269 0.17 0.30 -10.34
N ILE A 270 1.39 0.70 -10.68
CA ILE A 270 1.93 0.58 -12.05
C ILE A 270 2.90 -0.59 -12.18
N TYR A 271 3.75 -0.80 -11.18
CA TYR A 271 4.86 -1.75 -11.29
C TYR A 271 4.54 -3.13 -10.72
N THR A 272 3.29 -3.38 -10.34
CA THR A 272 2.80 -4.72 -9.98
C THR A 272 1.89 -5.27 -11.10
N PRO A 273 1.94 -6.57 -11.37
CA PRO A 273 1.15 -7.19 -12.44
C PRO A 273 -0.31 -7.48 -12.01
N GLU A 274 -0.87 -6.69 -11.11
CA GLU A 274 -2.19 -6.91 -10.49
C GLU A 274 -3.18 -5.80 -10.88
N VAL A 275 -4.46 -6.14 -10.99
CA VAL A 275 -5.52 -5.14 -11.20
C VAL A 275 -5.82 -4.41 -9.89
N HIS A 276 -5.33 -3.19 -9.76
CA HIS A 276 -5.66 -2.36 -8.59
C HIS A 276 -6.97 -1.61 -8.80
N LEU A 277 -8.01 -2.10 -8.14
CA LEU A 277 -9.16 -1.28 -7.79
C LEU A 277 -8.72 -0.32 -6.68
N VAL A 278 -8.82 0.98 -6.93
CA VAL A 278 -8.36 2.01 -5.99
C VAL A 278 -9.50 2.87 -5.49
N GLU A 279 -9.39 3.25 -4.23
CA GLU A 279 -10.20 4.30 -3.64
C GLU A 279 -9.40 5.60 -3.64
N LEU A 280 -9.71 6.48 -4.59
CA LEU A 280 -9.08 7.78 -4.70
C LEU A 280 -9.75 8.72 -3.69
N ASN A 281 -9.00 9.15 -2.67
CA ASN A 281 -9.42 10.23 -1.79
C ASN A 281 -9.02 11.57 -2.41
N ILE A 282 -9.96 12.26 -3.06
CA ILE A 282 -9.72 13.58 -3.66
C ILE A 282 -10.39 14.63 -2.78
N GLU A 283 -9.60 15.34 -1.96
CA GLU A 283 -10.07 16.38 -1.04
C GLU A 283 -11.24 15.93 -0.14
N GLY A 284 -11.18 14.70 0.39
CA GLY A 284 -12.22 14.13 1.25
C GLY A 284 -13.36 13.45 0.48
N LYS A 285 -13.39 13.54 -0.85
CA LYS A 285 -14.32 12.77 -1.69
C LYS A 285 -13.67 11.45 -2.08
N ILE A 286 -14.21 10.35 -1.58
CA ILE A 286 -13.77 9.00 -1.95
C ILE A 286 -14.40 8.61 -3.30
N VAL A 287 -13.57 8.25 -4.26
CA VAL A 287 -13.96 7.79 -5.60
C VAL A 287 -13.38 6.41 -5.86
N LYS A 288 -14.24 5.40 -6.01
CA LYS A 288 -13.82 4.07 -6.47
C LYS A 288 -13.47 4.15 -7.96
N ALA A 289 -12.22 3.84 -8.30
CA ALA A 289 -11.70 3.95 -9.65
C ALA A 289 -10.72 2.81 -9.97
N VAL A 290 -10.42 2.66 -11.25
CA VAL A 290 -9.40 1.73 -11.73
C VAL A 290 -8.39 2.49 -12.58
N LEU A 291 -7.11 2.15 -12.45
CA LEU A 291 -6.06 2.68 -13.31
C LEU A 291 -6.33 2.30 -14.76
N LYS A 292 -6.58 3.30 -15.62
CA LYS A 292 -6.91 3.08 -17.04
C LYS A 292 -5.68 3.13 -17.93
N GLU A 293 -4.87 4.15 -17.74
CA GLU A 293 -3.68 4.39 -18.55
C GLU A 293 -2.67 5.21 -17.75
N ALA A 294 -1.39 4.94 -17.96
CA ALA A 294 -0.29 5.74 -17.46
C ALA A 294 0.60 6.12 -18.64
N GLN A 295 0.86 7.40 -18.79
CA GLN A 295 1.74 7.95 -19.83
C GLN A 295 3.13 8.14 -19.25
N TYR A 296 4.15 7.74 -20.00
CA TYR A 296 5.55 7.81 -19.57
C TYR A 296 6.37 8.71 -20.49
N HIS A 297 7.38 9.33 -19.91
CA HIS A 297 8.40 10.01 -20.69
C HIS A 297 9.20 8.96 -21.49
N PRO A 298 9.41 9.15 -22.81
CA PRO A 298 9.93 8.10 -23.70
C PRO A 298 11.37 7.67 -23.41
N VAL A 299 12.11 8.45 -22.62
CA VAL A 299 13.54 8.20 -22.33
C VAL A 299 13.80 7.95 -20.84
N SER A 300 13.15 8.70 -19.96
CA SER A 300 13.45 8.66 -18.51
C SER A 300 12.51 7.74 -17.74
N GLU A 301 11.50 7.17 -18.40
CA GLU A 301 10.46 6.33 -17.79
C GLU A 301 9.66 7.03 -16.66
N ASN A 302 9.80 8.36 -16.52
CA ASN A 302 9.02 9.14 -15.57
C ASN A 302 7.54 9.16 -15.96
N ILE A 303 6.66 9.04 -14.98
CA ILE A 303 5.21 9.10 -15.19
C ILE A 303 4.82 10.56 -15.48
N LEU A 304 4.26 10.80 -16.66
CA LEU A 304 3.83 12.12 -17.11
C LEU A 304 2.38 12.41 -16.75
N HIS A 305 1.51 11.42 -16.84
CA HIS A 305 0.09 11.57 -16.59
C HIS A 305 -0.55 10.23 -16.28
N VAL A 306 -1.56 10.21 -15.42
CA VAL A 306 -2.30 8.99 -15.10
C VAL A 306 -3.81 9.20 -15.20
N ASP A 307 -4.46 8.30 -15.93
CA ASP A 307 -5.89 8.26 -16.14
C ASP A 307 -6.53 7.17 -15.28
N PHE A 308 -7.59 7.56 -14.57
CA PHE A 308 -8.42 6.69 -13.75
C PHE A 308 -9.85 6.66 -14.29
N MET A 309 -10.45 5.47 -14.27
CA MET A 309 -11.85 5.28 -14.63
C MET A 309 -12.68 4.99 -13.39
N ALA A 310 -13.53 5.94 -12.98
CA ALA A 310 -14.49 5.77 -11.90
C ALA A 310 -15.59 4.80 -12.28
N TYR A 311 -15.93 3.89 -11.37
CA TYR A 311 -16.97 2.88 -11.58
C TYR A 311 -18.01 2.89 -10.47
N THR A 312 -19.17 2.30 -10.75
CA THR A 312 -20.18 1.97 -9.74
C THR A 312 -20.34 0.46 -9.67
N GLU A 313 -20.83 -0.05 -8.54
CA GLU A 313 -21.03 -1.50 -8.35
C GLU A 313 -22.13 -2.09 -9.25
N GLU A 314 -22.97 -1.21 -9.82
CA GLU A 314 -24.14 -1.57 -10.62
C GLU A 314 -23.87 -1.54 -12.13
N ARG A 315 -22.81 -0.85 -12.58
CA ARG A 315 -22.56 -0.64 -14.01
C ARG A 315 -21.37 -1.45 -14.50
N PRO A 316 -21.51 -2.19 -15.61
CA PRO A 316 -20.40 -2.93 -16.20
C PRO A 316 -19.37 -1.97 -16.80
N ILE A 317 -18.10 -2.23 -16.55
CA ILE A 317 -16.96 -1.47 -17.07
C ILE A 317 -16.13 -2.33 -18.03
N LYS A 318 -15.39 -1.69 -18.93
CA LYS A 318 -14.44 -2.35 -19.84
C LYS A 318 -13.01 -2.16 -19.34
N PHE A 319 -12.32 -3.26 -19.09
CA PHE A 319 -11.01 -3.23 -18.43
C PHE A 319 -10.02 -4.21 -19.07
N GLU A 320 -8.71 -4.04 -18.80
CA GLU A 320 -7.66 -4.95 -19.24
C GLU A 320 -7.08 -5.70 -18.04
N ILE A 321 -7.32 -7.02 -17.97
CA ILE A 321 -6.82 -7.85 -16.88
C ILE A 321 -5.53 -8.55 -17.33
N PRO A 322 -4.44 -8.52 -16.54
CA PRO A 322 -3.20 -9.20 -16.86
C PRO A 322 -3.37 -10.72 -16.81
N VAL A 323 -2.55 -11.40 -17.60
CA VAL A 323 -2.51 -12.86 -17.68
C VAL A 323 -1.34 -13.40 -16.85
N LYS A 324 -1.63 -14.38 -15.98
CA LYS A 324 -0.60 -15.10 -15.21
C LYS A 324 -0.54 -16.55 -15.68
N VAL A 325 0.66 -16.99 -16.05
CA VAL A 325 0.90 -18.37 -16.48
C VAL A 325 1.24 -19.23 -15.25
N THR A 326 0.61 -20.40 -15.16
CA THR A 326 0.85 -21.43 -14.15
C THR A 326 1.15 -22.77 -14.82
N GLY A 327 1.79 -23.68 -14.08
CA GLY A 327 2.16 -25.00 -14.58
C GLY A 327 3.51 -25.07 -15.30
N SER A 328 3.95 -26.29 -15.60
CA SER A 328 5.21 -26.56 -16.31
C SER A 328 4.91 -27.32 -17.59
N SER A 329 5.24 -26.71 -18.72
CA SER A 329 4.96 -27.28 -20.03
C SER A 329 5.99 -28.36 -20.44
N PRO A 330 5.54 -29.50 -21.01
CA PRO A 330 6.41 -30.46 -21.70
C PRO A 330 7.23 -29.84 -22.84
N GLY A 331 6.67 -28.87 -23.55
CA GLY A 331 7.36 -28.16 -24.64
C GLY A 331 8.54 -27.31 -24.15
N ILE A 332 8.43 -26.71 -22.96
CA ILE A 332 9.55 -25.99 -22.31
C ILE A 332 10.63 -26.98 -21.85
N ALA A 333 10.25 -28.12 -21.26
CA ALA A 333 11.18 -29.17 -20.87
C ALA A 333 11.97 -29.74 -22.07
N LYS A 334 11.36 -29.77 -23.26
CA LYS A 334 12.02 -30.14 -24.53
C LYS A 334 12.88 -29.02 -25.13
N GLY A 335 13.11 -27.92 -24.41
CA GLY A 335 13.94 -26.78 -24.83
C GLY A 335 13.19 -25.63 -25.50
N GLY A 336 11.85 -25.66 -25.54
CA GLY A 336 11.02 -24.59 -26.12
C GLY A 336 11.06 -23.29 -25.32
N LYS A 337 10.88 -22.15 -26.01
CA LYS A 337 10.81 -20.83 -25.37
C LYS A 337 9.35 -20.41 -25.21
N LEU A 338 8.95 -20.01 -24.00
CA LEU A 338 7.64 -19.42 -23.76
C LEU A 338 7.59 -18.01 -24.37
N GLU A 339 6.69 -17.81 -25.34
CA GLU A 339 6.45 -16.52 -25.99
C GLU A 339 5.06 -16.01 -25.63
N PHE A 340 4.99 -14.86 -24.95
CA PHE A 340 3.74 -14.13 -24.78
C PHE A 340 3.40 -13.39 -26.08
N LYS A 341 2.23 -13.67 -26.65
CA LYS A 341 1.68 -12.89 -27.77
C LYS A 341 0.81 -11.74 -27.26
N THR A 342 0.12 -11.97 -26.14
CA THR A 342 -0.70 -10.97 -25.46
C THR A 342 -0.49 -11.11 -23.96
N ARG A 343 -0.33 -9.98 -23.25
CA ARG A 343 -0.09 -9.96 -21.78
C ARG A 343 -1.31 -9.55 -20.97
N THR A 344 -2.32 -8.97 -21.62
CA THR A 344 -3.57 -8.49 -21.01
C THR A 344 -4.78 -8.91 -21.84
N LEU A 345 -5.92 -9.18 -21.19
CA LEU A 345 -7.18 -9.49 -21.86
C LEU A 345 -8.17 -8.36 -21.63
N LYS A 346 -8.73 -7.84 -22.72
CA LYS A 346 -9.87 -6.91 -22.65
C LYS A 346 -11.11 -7.66 -22.20
N VAL A 347 -11.71 -7.22 -21.10
CA VAL A 347 -12.91 -7.80 -20.49
C VAL A 347 -13.99 -6.74 -20.26
N LYS A 348 -15.22 -7.19 -20.06
CA LYS A 348 -16.38 -6.38 -19.70
C LYS A 348 -17.18 -7.07 -18.60
N GLY A 349 -17.46 -6.36 -17.51
CA GLY A 349 -18.20 -6.93 -16.38
C GLY A 349 -18.31 -5.95 -15.23
N LEU A 350 -18.94 -6.40 -14.13
CA LEU A 350 -18.98 -5.64 -12.89
C LEU A 350 -17.61 -5.70 -12.20
N ALA A 351 -17.14 -4.59 -11.65
CA ALA A 351 -15.80 -4.51 -11.03
C ALA A 351 -15.57 -5.56 -9.94
N LYS A 352 -16.62 -5.90 -9.16
CA LYS A 352 -16.57 -6.93 -8.11
C LYS A 352 -16.27 -8.35 -8.61
N ASN A 353 -16.46 -8.61 -9.91
CA ASN A 353 -16.24 -9.91 -10.51
C ASN A 353 -14.88 -10.00 -11.22
N PHE A 354 -14.10 -8.93 -11.26
CA PHE A 354 -12.80 -8.95 -11.92
C PHE A 354 -11.72 -9.54 -10.99
N PRO A 355 -11.02 -10.60 -11.42
CA PRO A 355 -9.87 -11.11 -10.69
C PRO A 355 -8.64 -10.21 -10.91
N ASP A 356 -7.67 -10.27 -10.00
CA ASP A 356 -6.41 -9.55 -10.11
C ASP A 356 -5.59 -9.99 -11.34
N PHE A 357 -5.74 -11.24 -11.75
CA PHE A 357 -5.15 -11.81 -12.96
C PHE A 357 -5.96 -12.99 -13.48
N VAL A 358 -5.90 -13.23 -14.79
CA VAL A 358 -6.44 -14.45 -15.42
C VAL A 358 -5.36 -15.53 -15.41
N GLN A 359 -5.62 -16.63 -14.72
CA GLN A 359 -4.71 -17.78 -14.69
C GLN A 359 -4.81 -18.61 -15.98
N ILE A 360 -3.66 -19.00 -16.53
CA ILE A 360 -3.55 -19.88 -17.69
C ILE A 360 -2.59 -21.02 -17.35
N ASP A 361 -3.11 -22.24 -17.40
CA ASP A 361 -2.29 -23.46 -17.25
C ASP A 361 -1.65 -23.86 -18.58
N ILE A 362 -0.32 -23.97 -18.58
CA ILE A 362 0.46 -24.38 -19.75
C ILE A 362 0.90 -25.85 -19.72
N SER A 363 0.45 -26.63 -18.74
CA SER A 363 0.92 -28.01 -18.51
C SER A 363 0.64 -28.97 -19.68
N GLU A 364 -0.35 -28.67 -20.53
CA GLU A 364 -0.68 -29.49 -21.70
C GLU A 364 -0.01 -29.01 -23.00
N LEU A 365 0.69 -27.87 -22.98
CA LEU A 365 1.28 -27.30 -24.19
C LEU A 365 2.58 -28.00 -24.57
N ASP A 366 2.67 -28.49 -25.81
CA ASP A 366 3.90 -29.02 -26.40
C ASP A 366 4.56 -28.01 -27.36
N LEU A 367 5.74 -28.33 -27.89
CA LEU A 367 6.48 -27.50 -28.85
C LEU A 367 5.62 -27.07 -30.04
N GLY A 368 5.55 -25.76 -30.30
CA GLY A 368 4.79 -25.18 -31.40
C GLY A 368 3.29 -25.05 -31.15
N LYS A 369 2.78 -25.43 -29.96
CA LYS A 369 1.38 -25.23 -29.56
C LYS A 369 1.18 -23.88 -28.88
N SER A 370 -0.06 -23.39 -28.96
CA SER A 370 -0.48 -22.10 -28.43
C SER A 370 -1.75 -22.26 -27.58
N PHE A 371 -1.82 -21.55 -26.46
CA PHE A 371 -3.04 -21.39 -25.68
C PHE A 371 -3.82 -20.19 -26.20
N LYS A 372 -5.09 -20.35 -26.54
CA LYS A 372 -5.91 -19.28 -27.14
C LYS A 372 -6.86 -18.65 -26.12
N VAL A 373 -7.37 -17.47 -26.46
CA VAL A 373 -8.38 -16.77 -25.64
C VAL A 373 -9.66 -17.60 -25.48
N GLY A 374 -10.06 -18.34 -26.51
CA GLY A 374 -11.25 -19.20 -26.45
C GLY A 374 -11.16 -20.35 -25.43
N ASP A 375 -9.95 -20.70 -24.99
CA ASP A 375 -9.71 -21.79 -24.03
C ASP A 375 -9.73 -21.28 -22.57
N VAL A 376 -9.95 -19.97 -22.36
CA VAL A 376 -10.00 -19.35 -21.03
C VAL A 376 -11.41 -19.48 -20.45
N ASN A 377 -11.55 -20.21 -19.36
CA ASN A 377 -12.79 -20.25 -18.58
C ASN A 377 -12.87 -19.05 -17.63
N VAL A 378 -13.90 -18.23 -17.78
CA VAL A 378 -14.18 -17.09 -16.90
C VAL A 378 -15.60 -17.13 -16.38
N GLU A 379 -15.79 -16.79 -15.11
CA GLU A 379 -17.10 -16.65 -14.47
C GLU A 379 -17.32 -15.19 -14.06
N GLY A 380 -18.50 -14.64 -14.34
CA GLY A 380 -18.88 -13.30 -13.86
C GLY A 380 -18.45 -12.11 -14.72
N PHE A 381 -17.71 -12.31 -15.81
CA PHE A 381 -17.38 -11.27 -16.80
C PHE A 381 -17.20 -11.83 -18.22
N GLU A 382 -17.31 -10.98 -19.23
CA GLU A 382 -17.19 -11.31 -20.66
C GLU A 382 -15.81 -10.91 -21.19
N ILE A 383 -15.13 -11.80 -21.93
CA ILE A 383 -13.88 -11.45 -22.63
C ILE A 383 -14.22 -10.82 -23.99
N LEU A 384 -13.77 -9.59 -24.22
CA LEU A 384 -13.94 -8.86 -25.48
C LEU A 384 -12.83 -9.14 -26.50
N THR A 385 -11.74 -9.77 -26.05
CA THR A 385 -10.63 -10.16 -26.95
C THR A 385 -11.08 -11.32 -27.82
N SER A 386 -10.74 -11.29 -29.12
CA SER A 386 -11.19 -12.33 -30.06
C SER A 386 -10.72 -13.72 -29.60
N PRO A 387 -11.62 -14.74 -29.58
CA PRO A 387 -11.28 -16.11 -29.14
C PRO A 387 -10.11 -16.76 -29.90
N ASN A 388 -9.85 -16.31 -31.13
CA ASN A 388 -8.79 -16.86 -31.98
C ASN A 388 -7.39 -16.33 -31.64
N VAL A 389 -7.28 -15.28 -30.82
CA VAL A 389 -6.00 -14.71 -30.43
C VAL A 389 -5.25 -15.70 -29.55
N SER A 390 -3.99 -15.95 -29.86
CA SER A 390 -3.11 -16.75 -29.00
C SER A 390 -2.60 -15.87 -27.86
N ILE A 391 -2.65 -16.36 -26.62
CA ILE A 391 -2.14 -15.65 -25.45
C ILE A 391 -0.67 -15.98 -25.24
N VAL A 392 -0.36 -17.28 -25.19
CA VAL A 392 1.00 -17.81 -25.08
C VAL A 392 1.26 -18.87 -26.14
N THR A 393 2.50 -18.97 -26.59
CA THR A 393 2.95 -19.98 -27.55
C THR A 393 4.31 -20.51 -27.13
N ILE A 394 4.52 -21.81 -27.31
CA ILE A 394 5.83 -22.41 -27.07
C ILE A 394 6.60 -22.41 -28.38
N GLY A 395 7.48 -21.42 -28.53
CA GLY A 395 8.32 -21.26 -29.70
C GLY A 395 9.31 -22.42 -29.85
N ILE A 396 9.44 -22.91 -31.08
CA ILE A 396 10.43 -23.93 -31.43
C ILE A 396 11.79 -23.24 -31.63
N PRO A 397 12.82 -23.57 -30.83
CA PRO A 397 14.15 -22.97 -30.96
C PRO A 397 14.76 -23.25 -32.32
N ARG A 398 15.57 -22.31 -32.82
CA ARG A 398 16.28 -22.48 -34.10
C ARG A 398 17.15 -23.74 -34.14
N ALA A 399 17.76 -24.13 -33.02
CA ALA A 399 18.56 -25.36 -32.90
C ALA A 399 17.76 -26.66 -33.12
N LEU A 400 16.45 -26.66 -32.82
CA LEU A 400 15.57 -27.83 -32.99
C LEU A 400 14.85 -27.85 -34.35
N ARG A 401 14.80 -26.72 -35.07
CA ARG A 401 14.21 -26.66 -36.43
C ARG A 401 15.02 -27.43 -37.47
N GLY A 402 16.33 -27.60 -37.29
CA GLY A 402 17.22 -28.27 -38.24
C GLY A 402 17.12 -29.80 -38.28
N LYS A 403 16.53 -30.46 -37.27
CA LYS A 403 16.42 -31.93 -37.21
C LYS A 403 15.17 -32.51 -37.89
N LYS A 404 14.30 -31.68 -38.46
CA LYS A 404 13.05 -32.12 -39.12
C LYS A 404 13.17 -32.38 -40.63
N GLY A 405 14.38 -32.27 -41.20
CA GLY A 405 14.64 -32.45 -42.64
C GLY A 405 15.21 -33.80 -43.05
N GLU A 406 15.49 -34.71 -42.11
CA GLU A 406 15.96 -36.07 -42.39
C GLU A 406 15.04 -37.08 -41.69
N ALA A 407 13.92 -37.39 -42.34
CA ALA A 407 13.12 -38.59 -42.11
C ALA A 407 12.39 -38.96 -43.41
#